data_AF-A0A925RLA5-F1
#
_entry.id   AF-A0A925RLA5-F1
#
_cell.length_a   1.000
_cell.length_b   1.000
_cell.length_c   1.000
_cell.angle_alpha   90.00
_cell.angle_beta   90.00
_cell.angle_gamma   90.00
#
_symmetry.space_group_name_H-M   'P 1'
#
loop_
_entity.id
_entity.type
_entity.pdbx_description
1 polymer ?
#
loop_
_entity_poly.entity_id
_entity_poly.type
_entity_poly.pdbx_seq_one_letter_code
_entity_poly.pdbx_strand_id
1 'polypeptide(L)'
;MEEPEDRGQETEEGRGKQEAGSRKQEEGAGETGERENPDSPVTTQNSKLSSAAARSATPNSKLLTPLLGLGCYWAILEEAHITMLAIDPAYQHQGLGQALLHALMSSAHQRGLERATLEVRLSNQAALALYQKFDFREAGRRRRYYPDNGEDALVLWRGGLQAPEFSDHVAVWQRQVDHRLHETGWQLTDGRSSSV
;
A
#
# COMPACT_ATOMS: atom_id res chain seq x y z
N MET A 1 51.48 24.22 43.66
CA MET A 1 51.01 24.25 45.05
C MET A 1 49.56 24.66 44.99
N GLU A 2 48.56 23.88 45.40
CA GLU A 2 48.44 22.56 45.99
C GLU A 2 47.01 22.11 45.63
N GLU A 3 46.85 20.86 45.19
CA GLU A 3 45.69 20.05 45.59
C GLU A 3 46.08 19.41 46.95
N PRO A 4 45.15 19.03 47.85
CA PRO A 4 44.39 17.79 47.62
C PRO A 4 43.03 17.58 48.36
N GLU A 5 42.31 16.53 47.93
CA GLU A 5 41.63 15.47 48.74
C GLU A 5 40.42 15.85 49.66
N ASP A 6 39.39 15.04 49.96
CA ASP A 6 39.00 13.63 49.72
C ASP A 6 37.64 13.37 50.46
N ARG A 7 36.98 12.23 50.14
CA ARG A 7 35.95 11.45 50.89
C ARG A 7 34.49 11.89 50.80
N GLY A 8 33.51 10.97 50.65
CA GLY A 8 33.47 9.50 50.60
C GLY A 8 32.10 9.09 49.99
N GLN A 9 31.99 8.03 49.18
CA GLN A 9 31.88 6.59 49.51
C GLN A 9 30.57 6.14 50.19
N GLU A 10 30.12 4.95 49.72
CA GLU A 10 29.11 4.00 50.23
C GLU A 10 27.66 4.18 49.71
N THR A 11 27.09 3.32 48.85
CA THR A 11 26.80 1.85 48.82
C THR A 11 25.65 1.39 49.72
N GLU A 12 24.61 0.79 49.10
CA GLU A 12 23.93 -0.49 49.41
C GLU A 12 22.57 -0.50 48.68
N GLU A 13 22.27 -1.44 47.77
CA GLU A 13 21.87 -2.84 47.97
C GLU A 13 20.54 -3.05 48.73
N GLY A 14 19.68 -3.91 48.18
CA GLY A 14 18.40 -4.34 48.78
C GLY A 14 17.35 -4.71 47.72
N ARG A 15 17.48 -5.80 46.94
CA ARG A 15 17.07 -7.19 47.25
C ARG A 15 15.62 -7.38 47.73
N GLY A 16 14.90 -8.29 47.04
CA GLY A 16 13.77 -9.08 47.58
C GLY A 16 12.61 -9.24 46.57
N LYS A 17 12.49 -10.35 45.84
CA LYS A 17 11.80 -11.63 46.20
C LYS A 17 10.25 -11.46 46.18
N GLN A 18 9.39 -12.37 45.71
CA GLN A 18 9.45 -13.80 45.36
C GLN A 18 8.06 -14.23 44.81
N GLU A 19 8.04 -15.28 43.96
CA GLU A 19 7.10 -16.45 43.94
C GLU A 19 5.57 -16.25 43.77
N ALA A 20 4.73 -17.21 43.36
CA ALA A 20 4.75 -18.46 42.57
C ALA A 20 3.31 -19.05 42.64
N GLY A 21 2.95 -19.96 41.71
CA GLY A 21 1.83 -20.94 41.85
C GLY A 21 0.49 -20.51 41.23
N SER A 22 -0.32 -21.36 40.59
CA SER A 22 -0.42 -22.83 40.58
C SER A 22 -1.24 -23.36 39.38
N ARG A 23 -1.01 -24.63 39.04
CA ARG A 23 -1.72 -25.50 38.06
C ARG A 23 -3.05 -26.08 38.61
N LYS A 24 -3.99 -26.42 37.70
CA LYS A 24 -4.72 -27.71 37.47
C LYS A 24 -6.03 -27.40 36.68
N GLN A 25 -6.30 -27.93 35.48
CA GLN A 25 -6.72 -29.28 35.01
C GLN A 25 -8.10 -29.80 35.49
N GLU A 26 -9.00 -30.03 34.52
CA GLU A 26 -10.03 -31.11 34.35
C GLU A 26 -10.67 -30.88 32.95
N GLU A 27 -10.58 -31.78 31.93
CA GLU A 27 -11.37 -33.01 31.62
C GLU A 27 -12.87 -32.75 31.40
N GLY A 28 -13.63 -33.25 30.41
CA GLY A 28 -13.51 -34.22 29.29
C GLY A 28 -14.73 -34.03 28.33
N ALA A 29 -14.66 -34.37 27.03
CA ALA A 29 -15.00 -35.64 26.37
C ALA A 29 -16.48 -35.84 25.93
N GLY A 30 -16.71 -36.24 24.66
CA GLY A 30 -17.97 -36.76 24.07
C GLY A 30 -18.36 -36.10 22.72
N GLU A 31 -17.83 -36.48 21.53
CA GLU A 31 -18.23 -37.59 20.61
C GLU A 31 -19.62 -37.38 19.95
N THR A 32 -19.79 -37.26 18.61
CA THR A 32 -19.76 -38.35 17.60
C THR A 32 -20.11 -37.85 16.17
N GLY A 33 -19.59 -38.56 15.14
CA GLY A 33 -20.09 -38.67 13.74
C GLY A 33 -20.00 -37.41 12.85
N GLU A 34 -19.64 -37.43 11.57
CA GLU A 34 -19.72 -38.47 10.53
C GLU A 34 -18.45 -38.46 9.67
N ARG A 35 -18.05 -39.67 9.24
CA ARG A 35 -17.00 -39.91 8.25
C ARG A 35 -17.68 -40.08 6.89
N GLU A 36 -17.28 -39.30 5.89
CA GLU A 36 -17.48 -39.65 4.48
C GLU A 36 -16.20 -39.41 3.68
N ASN A 37 -15.73 -40.47 3.02
CA ASN A 37 -14.73 -40.49 1.96
C ASN A 37 -14.68 -41.94 1.44
N PRO A 38 -14.18 -42.21 0.23
CA PRO A 38 -14.33 -41.53 -1.06
C PRO A 38 -14.78 -42.56 -2.14
N ASP A 39 -14.70 -42.23 -3.42
CA ASP A 39 -14.95 -43.09 -4.61
C ASP A 39 -16.41 -43.36 -5.02
N SER A 40 -16.89 -42.50 -5.91
CA SER A 40 -17.81 -42.90 -6.98
C SER A 40 -17.50 -42.08 -8.24
N PRO A 41 -17.08 -42.72 -9.35
CA PRO A 41 -16.85 -42.02 -10.60
C PRO A 41 -18.17 -41.88 -11.36
N VAL A 42 -18.68 -40.65 -11.50
CA VAL A 42 -19.69 -40.34 -12.51
C VAL A 42 -19.01 -39.68 -13.72
N THR A 43 -19.07 -40.44 -14.79
CA THR A 43 -18.59 -40.26 -16.15
C THR A 43 -19.38 -39.18 -16.91
N THR A 44 -18.64 -38.26 -17.56
CA THR A 44 -18.82 -37.69 -18.92
C THR A 44 -20.14 -37.00 -19.30
N GLN A 45 -20.07 -35.71 -19.72
CA GLN A 45 -20.17 -35.26 -21.13
C GLN A 45 -20.09 -33.73 -21.27
N ASN A 46 -19.21 -33.26 -22.15
CA ASN A 46 -19.17 -31.90 -22.68
C ASN A 46 -20.44 -31.60 -23.50
N SER A 47 -20.98 -30.37 -23.41
CA SER A 47 -21.71 -29.77 -24.52
C SER A 47 -21.33 -28.30 -24.71
N LYS A 48 -20.85 -28.02 -25.93
CA LYS A 48 -20.61 -26.68 -26.47
C LYS A 48 -21.94 -25.93 -26.53
N LEU A 49 -22.01 -24.75 -25.94
CA LEU A 49 -23.01 -23.74 -26.31
C LEU A 49 -22.33 -22.68 -27.16
N SER A 50 -22.39 -22.89 -28.47
CA SER A 50 -22.31 -21.83 -29.47
C SER A 50 -23.72 -21.60 -30.00
N SER A 51 -24.25 -20.39 -29.85
CA SER A 51 -24.70 -19.57 -31.00
C SER A 51 -25.62 -18.43 -30.53
N ALA A 52 -25.22 -17.23 -30.95
CA ALA A 52 -26.04 -16.10 -31.35
C ALA A 52 -27.48 -15.99 -30.80
N ALA A 53 -27.65 -15.14 -29.79
CA ALA A 53 -28.86 -14.34 -29.61
C ALA A 53 -28.46 -12.87 -29.41
N ALA A 54 -28.04 -12.22 -30.50
CA ALA A 54 -28.08 -10.77 -30.57
C ALA A 54 -29.54 -10.34 -30.66
N ARG A 55 -30.02 -9.54 -29.70
CA ARG A 55 -30.95 -8.44 -29.95
C ARG A 55 -31.21 -7.57 -28.71
N SER A 56 -31.10 -6.27 -28.95
CA SER A 56 -31.59 -5.13 -28.15
C SER A 56 -30.64 -4.55 -27.08
N ALA A 57 -29.49 -4.02 -27.51
CA ALA A 57 -28.87 -2.92 -26.80
C ALA A 57 -29.51 -1.61 -27.28
N THR A 58 -30.24 -0.93 -26.41
CA THR A 58 -30.71 0.44 -26.61
C THR A 58 -29.49 1.38 -26.73
N PRO A 59 -29.40 2.25 -27.75
CA PRO A 59 -28.28 3.17 -27.89
C PRO A 59 -28.58 4.44 -27.09
N ASN A 60 -28.34 4.40 -25.78
CA ASN A 60 -28.20 5.63 -25.01
C ASN A 60 -27.31 5.45 -23.78
N SER A 61 -26.13 4.88 -23.97
CA SER A 61 -25.04 5.13 -23.04
C SER A 61 -24.33 6.39 -23.52
N LYS A 62 -24.41 7.48 -22.74
CA LYS A 62 -23.27 8.40 -22.69
C LYS A 62 -22.04 7.52 -22.57
N LEU A 63 -21.10 7.61 -23.52
CA LEU A 63 -19.83 6.91 -23.42
C LEU A 63 -19.17 7.40 -22.14
N LEU A 64 -19.37 6.68 -21.04
CA LEU A 64 -18.70 6.99 -19.79
C LEU A 64 -17.23 6.71 -20.06
N THR A 65 -16.42 7.76 -19.99
CA THR A 65 -14.97 7.59 -19.99
C THR A 65 -14.63 6.59 -18.88
N PRO A 66 -14.02 5.44 -19.19
CA PRO A 66 -13.75 4.42 -18.19
C PRO A 66 -12.78 4.97 -17.13
N LEU A 67 -13.06 4.70 -15.86
CA LEU A 67 -12.16 5.04 -14.75
C LEU A 67 -11.03 4.02 -14.71
N LEU A 68 -9.83 4.42 -15.16
CA LEU A 68 -8.67 3.51 -15.26
C LEU A 68 -7.90 3.37 -13.93
N GLY A 69 -8.08 4.30 -13.01
CA GLY A 69 -7.38 4.29 -11.73
C GLY A 69 -7.70 5.49 -10.87
N LEU A 70 -7.26 5.44 -9.62
CA LEU A 70 -7.44 6.51 -8.65
C LEU A 70 -6.27 6.57 -7.65
N GLY A 71 -6.00 7.80 -7.19
CA GLY A 71 -5.03 8.10 -6.15
C GLY A 71 -5.67 9.01 -5.12
N CYS A 72 -5.42 8.76 -3.83
CA CYS A 72 -5.97 9.55 -2.74
C CYS A 72 -4.96 9.61 -1.58
N TYR A 73 -4.93 10.74 -0.89
CA TYR A 73 -4.28 10.88 0.40
C TYR A 73 -5.14 11.71 1.34
N TRP A 74 -4.94 11.55 2.64
CA TRP A 74 -5.40 12.48 3.66
C TRP A 74 -4.28 13.43 4.05
N ALA A 75 -4.62 14.70 4.25
CA ALA A 75 -3.69 15.70 4.75
C ALA A 75 -3.90 15.88 6.24
N ILE A 76 -2.95 15.44 7.05
CA ILE A 76 -3.02 15.49 8.50
C ILE A 76 -1.80 16.27 8.97
N LEU A 77 -2.02 17.47 9.52
CA LEU A 77 -0.93 18.42 9.80
C LEU A 77 -0.08 18.63 8.52
N GLU A 78 1.21 18.31 8.60
CA GLU A 78 2.20 18.46 7.53
C GLU A 78 2.41 17.17 6.71
N GLU A 79 1.51 16.19 6.84
CA GLU A 79 1.66 14.85 6.29
C GLU A 79 0.61 14.52 5.24
N ALA A 80 1.06 13.94 4.13
CA ALA A 80 0.22 13.26 3.16
C ALA A 80 0.20 11.76 3.46
N HIS A 81 -0.88 11.26 4.06
CA HIS A 81 -1.08 9.82 4.23
C HIS A 81 -1.77 9.28 2.98
N ILE A 82 -1.02 8.62 2.08
CA ILE A 82 -1.58 8.00 0.88
C ILE A 82 -2.43 6.80 1.29
N THR A 83 -3.74 6.90 1.08
CA THR A 83 -4.72 5.90 1.51
C THR A 83 -5.13 4.97 0.38
N MET A 84 -4.98 5.42 -0.87
CA MET A 84 -5.31 4.63 -2.03
C MET A 84 -4.47 4.99 -3.24
N LEU A 85 -3.97 3.98 -3.92
CA LEU A 85 -3.38 4.08 -5.25
C LEU A 85 -3.70 2.79 -5.99
N ALA A 86 -4.61 2.87 -6.95
CA ALA A 86 -5.10 1.70 -7.67
C ALA A 86 -5.20 1.99 -9.17
N ILE A 87 -4.80 1.02 -9.97
CA ILE A 87 -4.98 0.99 -11.42
C ILE A 87 -5.77 -0.27 -11.73
N ASP A 88 -6.76 -0.15 -12.62
CA ASP A 88 -7.48 -1.29 -13.17
C ASP A 88 -6.47 -2.34 -13.68
N PRO A 89 -6.58 -3.62 -13.28
CA PRO A 89 -5.65 -4.67 -13.66
C PRO A 89 -5.35 -4.75 -15.16
N ALA A 90 -6.31 -4.45 -16.04
CA ALA A 90 -6.11 -4.45 -17.49
C ALA A 90 -5.18 -3.34 -17.99
N TYR A 91 -4.92 -2.32 -17.16
CA TYR A 91 -4.16 -1.12 -17.47
C TYR A 91 -2.88 -0.97 -16.64
N GLN A 92 -2.53 -1.98 -15.85
CA GLN A 92 -1.29 -1.99 -15.06
C GLN A 92 -0.04 -2.10 -15.95
N HIS A 93 1.12 -1.77 -15.37
CA HIS A 93 2.44 -1.80 -16.04
C HIS A 93 2.62 -0.86 -17.24
N GLN A 94 1.63 0.01 -17.50
CA GLN A 94 1.63 0.97 -18.60
C GLN A 94 2.05 2.39 -18.20
N GLY A 95 2.55 2.59 -16.97
CA GLY A 95 3.00 3.90 -16.47
C GLY A 95 1.93 4.71 -15.71
N LEU A 96 0.66 4.28 -15.73
CA LEU A 96 -0.44 5.01 -15.10
C LEU A 96 -0.29 5.13 -13.57
N GLY A 97 0.20 4.09 -12.89
CA GLY A 97 0.48 4.17 -11.45
C GLY A 97 1.57 5.18 -11.10
N GLN A 98 2.58 5.31 -11.98
CA GLN A 98 3.63 6.32 -11.86
C GLN A 98 3.07 7.73 -12.04
N ALA A 99 2.18 7.91 -13.01
CA ALA A 99 1.49 9.17 -13.25
C ALA A 99 0.63 9.60 -12.05
N LEU A 100 -0.15 8.68 -11.48
CA LEU A 100 -0.96 8.99 -10.29
C LEU A 100 -0.11 9.34 -9.08
N LEU A 101 0.94 8.57 -8.78
CA LEU A 101 1.81 8.87 -7.64
C LEU A 101 2.53 10.21 -7.81
N HIS A 102 2.99 10.52 -9.02
CA HIS A 102 3.55 11.83 -9.37
C HIS A 102 2.55 12.96 -9.09
N ALA A 103 1.30 12.80 -9.50
CA ALA A 103 0.24 13.79 -9.25
C ALA A 103 -0.03 13.98 -7.75
N LEU A 104 -0.04 12.90 -6.95
CA LEU A 104 -0.20 12.98 -5.51
C LEU A 104 0.97 13.72 -4.84
N MET A 105 2.21 13.42 -5.22
CA MET A 105 3.41 14.08 -4.68
C MET A 105 3.48 15.56 -5.07
N SER A 106 3.18 15.88 -6.32
CA SER A 106 3.09 17.27 -6.80
C SER A 106 2.02 18.05 -6.02
N SER A 107 0.84 17.45 -5.82
CA SER A 107 -0.24 18.05 -5.04
C SER A 107 0.15 18.25 -3.56
N ALA A 108 0.79 17.26 -2.94
CA ALA A 108 1.26 17.37 -1.55
C ALA A 108 2.28 18.50 -1.38
N HIS A 109 3.23 18.62 -2.31
CA HIS A 109 4.20 19.72 -2.33
C HIS A 109 3.54 21.08 -2.50
N GLN A 110 2.64 21.22 -3.49
CA GLN A 110 1.90 22.46 -3.72
C GLN A 110 1.05 22.89 -2.51
N ARG A 111 0.62 21.94 -1.69
CA ARG A 111 -0.14 22.20 -0.45
C ARG A 111 0.74 22.44 0.78
N GLY A 112 2.05 22.51 0.63
CA GLY A 112 2.97 22.80 1.73
C GLY A 112 3.17 21.64 2.70
N LEU A 113 2.79 20.41 2.33
CA LEU A 113 3.04 19.24 3.20
C LEU A 113 4.54 18.91 3.18
N GLU A 114 5.09 18.51 4.32
CA GLU A 114 6.51 18.26 4.51
C GLU A 114 6.93 16.81 4.20
N ARG A 115 5.99 15.87 4.36
CA ARG A 115 6.26 14.44 4.25
C ARG A 115 5.04 13.67 3.76
N ALA A 116 5.29 12.49 3.21
CA ALA A 116 4.27 11.55 2.79
C ALA A 116 4.53 10.17 3.39
N THR A 117 3.46 9.43 3.67
CA THR A 117 3.53 8.07 4.20
C THR A 117 2.50 7.16 3.55
N LEU A 118 2.75 5.86 3.60
CA LEU A 118 1.81 4.82 3.17
C LEU A 118 2.14 3.48 3.82
N GLU A 119 1.17 2.58 3.75
CA GLU A 119 1.33 1.17 4.05
C GLU A 119 1.17 0.32 2.78
N VAL A 120 2.06 -0.65 2.59
CA VAL A 120 2.05 -1.54 1.42
C VAL A 120 2.30 -2.99 1.84
N ARG A 121 1.57 -3.93 1.20
CA ARG A 121 1.80 -5.37 1.35
C ARG A 121 3.24 -5.73 1.00
N LEU A 122 3.88 -6.55 1.85
CA LEU A 122 5.23 -7.02 1.60
C LEU A 122 5.34 -7.81 0.28
N SER A 123 4.30 -8.55 -0.11
CA SER A 123 4.25 -9.28 -1.38
C SER A 123 4.07 -8.40 -2.62
N ASN A 124 3.64 -7.14 -2.48
CA ASN A 124 3.35 -6.28 -3.63
C ASN A 124 4.62 -5.62 -4.19
N GLN A 125 5.44 -6.43 -4.86
CA GLN A 125 6.72 -6.03 -5.42
C GLN A 125 6.59 -4.91 -6.47
N ALA A 126 5.51 -4.89 -7.26
CA ALA A 126 5.26 -3.85 -8.23
C ALA A 126 5.04 -2.48 -7.57
N ALA A 127 4.24 -2.42 -6.51
CA ALA A 127 4.01 -1.20 -5.75
C ALA A 127 5.28 -0.76 -5.00
N LEU A 128 6.01 -1.69 -4.38
CA LEU A 128 7.28 -1.40 -3.72
C LEU A 128 8.30 -0.75 -4.68
N ALA A 129 8.49 -1.34 -5.85
CA ALA A 129 9.37 -0.79 -6.88
C ALA A 129 8.90 0.58 -7.38
N LEU A 130 7.58 0.80 -7.47
CA LEU A 130 7.03 2.12 -7.80
C LEU A 130 7.36 3.15 -6.72
N TYR A 131 7.09 2.86 -5.45
CA TYR A 131 7.33 3.80 -4.35
C TYR A 131 8.82 4.14 -4.20
N GLN A 132 9.71 3.16 -4.39
CA GLN A 132 11.17 3.38 -4.36
C GLN A 132 11.65 4.37 -5.43
N LYS A 133 11.04 4.38 -6.64
CA LYS A 133 11.37 5.37 -7.68
C LYS A 133 11.02 6.81 -7.28
N PHE A 134 10.10 6.96 -6.33
CA PHE A 134 9.73 8.22 -5.71
C PHE A 134 10.39 8.39 -4.34
N ASP A 135 11.55 7.80 -4.10
CA ASP A 135 12.36 7.99 -2.88
C ASP A 135 11.64 7.67 -1.56
N PHE A 136 10.57 6.87 -1.60
CA PHE A 136 9.99 6.31 -0.38
C PHE A 136 10.96 5.29 0.21
N ARG A 137 11.13 5.34 1.53
CA ARG A 137 12.02 4.47 2.30
C ARG A 137 11.24 3.75 3.39
N GLU A 138 11.61 2.50 3.67
CA GLU A 138 11.02 1.74 4.79
C GLU A 138 11.35 2.43 6.11
N ALA A 139 10.33 2.68 6.92
CA ALA A 139 10.48 3.21 8.28
C ALA A 139 10.02 2.21 9.35
N GLY A 140 9.32 1.15 8.96
CA GLY A 140 8.87 0.13 9.89
C GLY A 140 7.96 -0.90 9.25
N ARG A 141 7.48 -1.81 10.09
CA ARG A 141 6.62 -2.93 9.68
C ARG A 141 5.47 -3.11 10.66
N ARG A 142 4.26 -3.26 10.12
CA ARG A 142 3.07 -3.63 10.87
C ARG A 142 2.81 -5.11 10.66
N ARG A 143 2.96 -5.89 11.73
CA ARG A 143 2.74 -7.34 11.68
C ARG A 143 1.27 -7.68 11.52
N ARG A 144 0.94 -8.62 10.63
CA ARG A 144 -0.44 -9.10 10.38
C ARG A 144 -1.43 -7.95 10.18
N TYR A 145 -1.02 -6.94 9.42
CA TYR A 145 -1.80 -5.72 9.20
C TYR A 145 -3.01 -5.96 8.32
N TYR A 146 -2.87 -6.82 7.30
CA TYR A 146 -3.96 -7.14 6.40
C TYR A 146 -4.76 -8.35 6.92
N PRO A 147 -6.05 -8.18 7.24
CA PRO A 147 -6.83 -9.20 7.95
C PRO A 147 -7.26 -10.39 7.07
N ASP A 148 -7.28 -10.20 5.75
CA ASP A 148 -7.71 -11.22 4.79
C ASP A 148 -6.75 -12.41 4.72
N ASN A 149 -5.45 -12.18 4.85
CA ASN A 149 -4.42 -13.23 4.78
C ASN A 149 -3.39 -13.16 5.92
N GLY A 150 -3.56 -12.23 6.87
CA GLY A 150 -2.63 -12.01 7.97
C GLY A 150 -1.26 -11.48 7.52
N GLU A 151 -1.18 -10.86 6.34
CA GLU A 151 0.08 -10.39 5.79
C GLU A 151 0.57 -9.10 6.48
N ASP A 152 1.88 -8.98 6.60
CA ASP A 152 2.55 -7.79 7.10
C ASP A 152 2.45 -6.62 6.09
N ALA A 153 2.39 -5.40 6.62
CA ALA A 153 2.58 -4.19 5.83
C ALA A 153 3.94 -3.55 6.15
N LEU A 154 4.64 -3.10 5.11
CA LEU A 154 5.72 -2.14 5.27
C LEU A 154 5.13 -0.74 5.36
N VAL A 155 5.64 0.06 6.30
CA VAL A 155 5.35 1.50 6.39
C VAL A 155 6.47 2.22 5.68
N LEU A 156 6.14 2.93 4.60
CA LEU A 156 7.11 3.69 3.83
C LEU A 156 6.91 5.19 4.05
N TRP A 157 8.01 5.91 4.14
CA TRP A 157 8.01 7.36 4.30
C TRP A 157 8.83 8.03 3.24
N ARG A 158 8.40 9.24 2.93
CA ARG A 158 9.15 10.20 2.15
C ARG A 158 9.11 11.55 2.83
N GLY A 159 10.25 12.03 3.30
CA GLY A 159 10.40 13.39 3.83
C GLY A 159 10.90 14.38 2.79
N GLY A 160 11.05 15.64 3.21
CA GLY A 160 11.70 16.67 2.40
C GLY A 160 10.85 17.14 1.22
N LEU A 161 9.52 17.08 1.34
CA LEU A 161 8.61 17.53 0.28
C LEU A 161 8.73 19.04 0.05
N GLN A 162 9.23 19.81 1.02
CA GLN A 162 9.50 21.25 0.91
C GLN A 162 11.00 21.58 0.82
N ALA A 163 11.87 20.58 0.66
CA ALA A 163 13.28 20.83 0.45
C ALA A 163 13.49 21.53 -0.91
N PRO A 164 14.48 22.44 -1.05
CA PRO A 164 14.72 23.17 -2.29
C PRO A 164 14.85 22.28 -3.54
N GLU A 165 15.48 21.13 -3.40
CA GLU A 165 15.68 20.14 -4.46
C GLU A 165 14.41 19.35 -4.85
N PHE A 166 13.34 19.41 -4.06
CA PHE A 166 12.15 18.60 -4.31
C PHE A 166 11.47 18.96 -5.63
N SER A 167 11.43 20.24 -5.99
CA SER A 167 10.84 20.70 -7.24
C SER A 167 11.59 20.14 -8.46
N ASP A 168 12.90 19.97 -8.37
CA ASP A 168 13.70 19.34 -9.42
C ASP A 168 13.34 17.86 -9.56
N HIS A 169 13.15 17.16 -8.44
CA HIS A 169 12.71 15.77 -8.48
C HIS A 169 11.32 15.62 -9.12
N VAL A 170 10.37 16.51 -8.80
CA VAL A 170 9.05 16.55 -9.45
C VAL A 170 9.19 16.72 -10.96
N ALA A 171 10.02 17.66 -11.43
CA ALA A 171 10.26 17.86 -12.85
C ALA A 171 10.92 16.65 -13.54
N VAL A 172 11.84 15.96 -12.84
CA VAL A 172 12.44 14.71 -13.34
C VAL A 172 11.38 13.61 -13.46
N TRP A 173 10.53 13.42 -12.45
CA TRP A 173 9.46 12.42 -12.51
C TRP A 173 8.44 12.73 -13.58
N GLN A 174 8.06 13.99 -13.77
CA GLN A 174 7.17 14.38 -14.85
C GLN A 174 7.70 13.91 -16.21
N ARG A 175 8.98 14.19 -16.51
CA ARG A 175 9.62 13.71 -17.75
C ARG A 175 9.63 12.18 -17.87
N GLN A 176 9.91 11.47 -16.78
CA GLN A 176 9.90 10.00 -16.77
C GLN A 176 8.49 9.43 -16.97
N VAL A 177 7.48 10.07 -16.37
CA VAL A 177 6.07 9.74 -16.54
C VAL A 177 5.66 9.95 -17.99
N ASP A 178 5.93 11.12 -18.56
CA ASP A 178 5.58 11.44 -19.95
C ASP A 178 6.23 10.47 -20.93
N HIS A 179 7.52 10.19 -20.74
CA HIS A 179 8.23 9.21 -21.54
C HIS A 179 7.58 7.82 -21.43
N ARG A 180 7.32 7.36 -20.22
CA ARG A 180 6.75 6.02 -20.00
C ARG A 180 5.33 5.88 -20.55
N LEU A 181 4.52 6.92 -20.45
CA LEU A 181 3.18 6.94 -21.02
C LEU A 181 3.24 6.94 -22.54
N HIS A 182 4.13 7.72 -23.14
CA HIS A 182 4.31 7.72 -24.59
C HIS A 182 4.75 6.35 -25.11
N GLU A 183 5.70 5.67 -24.43
CA GLU A 183 6.13 4.30 -24.79
C GLU A 183 4.98 3.29 -24.80
N THR A 184 3.97 3.50 -23.96
CA THR A 184 2.84 2.60 -23.77
C THR A 184 1.59 3.08 -24.51
N GLY A 185 1.71 4.11 -25.36
CA GLY A 185 0.64 4.63 -26.19
C GLY A 185 -0.34 5.56 -25.48
N TRP A 186 -0.02 6.01 -24.27
CA TRP A 186 -0.83 6.94 -23.48
C TRP A 186 -0.37 8.38 -23.64
N GLN A 187 -1.34 9.29 -23.62
CA GLN A 187 -1.12 10.73 -23.51
C GLN A 187 -2.09 11.29 -22.47
N LEU A 188 -1.57 12.01 -21.48
CA LEU A 188 -2.40 12.75 -20.55
C LEU A 188 -2.87 14.02 -21.23
N THR A 189 -4.18 14.26 -21.17
CA THR A 189 -4.77 15.53 -21.58
C THR A 189 -5.22 16.26 -20.32
N ASP A 190 -4.89 17.53 -20.21
CA ASP A 190 -5.45 18.35 -19.14
C ASP A 190 -6.96 18.44 -19.34
N GLY A 191 -7.74 18.01 -18.34
CA GLY A 191 -9.20 18.13 -18.34
C GLY A 191 -9.70 19.58 -18.40
N ARG A 192 -8.80 20.57 -18.38
CA ARG A 192 -9.04 21.96 -18.74
C ARG A 192 -8.89 22.13 -20.25
N SER A 193 -9.79 21.54 -21.04
CA SER A 193 -9.96 21.99 -22.41
C SER A 193 -10.49 23.42 -22.36
N SER A 194 -9.67 24.36 -22.84
CA SER A 194 -9.99 25.77 -23.02
C SER A 194 -11.36 25.91 -23.67
N SER A 195 -12.33 26.43 -22.92
CA SER A 195 -13.51 27.03 -23.53
C SER A 195 -13.05 28.35 -24.13
N VAL A 196 -12.79 28.34 -25.44
CA VAL A 196 -12.66 29.56 -26.25
C VAL A 196 -14.04 30.16 -26.45
#